data_AF-A0A1A8MS57-F1
#
_entry.id   AF-A0A1A8MS57-F1
#
_cell.length_a   1.000
_cell.length_b   1.000
_cell.length_c   1.000
_cell.angle_alpha   90.00
_cell.angle_beta   90.00
_cell.angle_gamma   90.00
#
_symmetry.space_group_name_H-M   'P 1'
#
loop_
_entity.id
_entity.type
_entity.pdbx_description
1 polymer ?
#
loop_
_entity_poly.entity_id
_entity_poly.type
_entity_poly.pdbx_seq_one_letter_code
_entity_poly.pdbx_strand_id
1 'polypeptide(L)' 'CSLSYEEATWELQEDVDPEKIKEFEEIQKPPPDLRHTERPSPEKWQKLENSRDYRNGNQLREYQLEGMNWLLFNWYNR' A
#
# COMPACT_ATOMS: atom_id res chain seq x y z
N CYS A 1 -11.66 9.50 14.14
CA CYS A 1 -10.59 10.36 14.68
C CYS A 1 -10.50 11.64 13.85
N SER A 2 -10.66 12.81 14.47
CA SER A 2 -10.61 14.13 13.83
C SER A 2 -9.62 15.09 14.51
N LEU A 3 -8.90 14.63 15.54
CA LEU A 3 -7.90 15.40 16.26
C LEU A 3 -6.59 15.47 15.47
N SER A 4 -5.85 16.55 15.68
CA SER A 4 -4.55 16.78 15.04
C SER A 4 -3.44 15.94 15.68
N TYR A 5 -2.29 15.84 15.01
CA TYR A 5 -1.12 15.17 15.59
C TYR A 5 -0.56 15.88 16.83
N GLU A 6 -0.78 17.19 16.96
CA GLU A 6 -0.30 17.99 18.10
C GLU A 6 -1.03 17.63 19.40
N GLU A 7 -2.23 17.06 19.28
CA GLU A 7 -3.07 16.64 20.40
C GLU A 7 -2.83 15.18 20.79
N ALA A 8 -1.78 14.53 20.26
CA ALA A 8 -1.44 13.16 20.60
C ALA A 8 -0.85 13.06 22.02
N THR A 9 -1.46 12.20 22.84
CA THR A 9 -1.03 11.91 24.21
C THR A 9 -0.37 10.54 24.31
N TRP A 10 0.43 10.34 25.36
CA TRP A 10 0.95 9.02 25.72
C TRP A 10 -0.06 8.32 26.62
N GLU A 11 -0.59 7.18 26.17
CA GLU A 11 -1.56 6.39 26.90
C GLU A 11 -0.94 5.08 27.39
N LEU A 12 -1.54 4.46 28.41
CA LEU A 12 -1.16 3.12 28.85
C LEU A 12 -1.62 2.10 27.80
N GLN A 13 -0.89 0.98 27.68
CA GLN A 13 -1.20 -0.05 26.70
C GLN A 13 -2.62 -0.63 26.87
N GLU A 14 -3.12 -0.71 28.10
CA GLU A 14 -4.46 -1.22 28.41
C GLU A 14 -5.60 -0.31 27.93
N ASP A 15 -5.31 0.97 27.71
CA ASP A 15 -6.28 1.98 27.26
C ASP A 15 -6.29 2.14 25.72
N VAL A 16 -5.38 1.47 25.02
CA VAL A 16 -5.25 1.51 23.56
C VAL A 16 -5.95 0.31 22.92
N ASP A 17 -6.67 0.53 21.82
CA ASP A 17 -7.33 -0.52 21.05
C ASP A 17 -6.34 -1.65 20.65
N PRO A 18 -6.56 -2.90 21.10
CA PRO A 18 -5.70 -4.03 20.78
C PRO A 18 -5.53 -4.26 19.27
N GLU A 19 -6.53 -3.95 18.44
CA GLU A 19 -6.43 -4.08 16.99
C GLU A 19 -5.43 -3.07 16.40
N LYS A 20 -5.35 -1.87 16.99
CA LYS A 20 -4.38 -0.83 16.61
C LYS A 20 -2.97 -1.14 17.06
N ILE A 21 -2.81 -1.74 18.25
CA ILE A 21 -1.50 -2.25 18.70
C ILE A 21 -1.00 -3.31 17.72
N LYS A 22 -1.85 -4.26 17.33
CA LYS A 22 -1.50 -5.29 16.35
C LYS A 22 -1.15 -4.69 14.99
N GLU A 23 -1.92 -3.73 14.48
CA GLU A 23 -1.61 -3.02 13.22
C GLU A 23 -0.23 -2.32 13.31
N PHE A 24 0.07 -1.67 14.44
CA PHE A 24 1.37 -1.03 14.69
C PHE A 24 2.53 -2.03 14.69
N GLU A 25 2.40 -3.17 15.38
CA GLU A 25 3.42 -4.21 15.43
C GLU A 25 3.74 -4.78 14.04
N GLU A 26 2.71 -4.98 13.20
CA GLU A 26 2.91 -5.41 11.81
C GLU A 26 3.64 -4.37 10.96
N ILE A 27 3.33 -3.08 11.14
CA ILE A 27 3.98 -1.97 10.42
C ILE A 27 5.43 -1.75 10.87
N GLN A 28 5.73 -1.97 12.16
CA GLN A 28 7.08 -1.84 12.72
C GLN A 28 8.06 -2.89 12.21
N LYS A 29 7.58 -4.02 11.69
CA LYS A 29 8.46 -5.04 11.09
C LYS A 29 9.25 -4.38 9.96
N PRO A 30 10.59 -4.47 9.96
CA PRO A 30 11.40 -3.80 8.96
C PRO A 30 10.92 -4.25 7.58
N PRO A 31 10.53 -3.32 6.69
CA PRO A 31 10.19 -3.70 5.33
C PRO A 31 11.42 -4.35 4.70
N PRO A 32 11.24 -5.30 3.75
CA PRO A 32 12.33 -5.72 2.89
C PRO A 32 13.03 -4.48 2.34
N ASP A 33 14.35 -4.51 2.16
CA ASP A 33 15.05 -3.34 1.62
C ASP A 33 14.61 -3.08 0.16
N LEU A 34 13.57 -2.26 0.00
CA LEU A 34 12.97 -1.91 -1.28
C LEU A 34 13.70 -0.75 -1.96
N ARG A 35 14.78 -0.22 -1.36
CA ARG A 35 15.47 0.97 -1.87
C ARG A 35 16.10 0.74 -3.25
N HIS A 36 16.29 -0.51 -3.66
CA HIS A 36 16.88 -0.88 -4.94
C HIS A 36 16.19 -2.10 -5.58
N THR A 37 14.91 -2.02 -5.90
CA THR A 37 14.37 -2.90 -6.96
C THR A 37 14.85 -2.39 -8.31
N GLU A 38 15.73 -3.14 -8.97
CA GLU A 38 16.08 -2.88 -10.37
C GLU A 38 14.82 -2.92 -11.23
N ARG A 39 14.72 -1.97 -12.17
CA ARG A 39 13.61 -1.95 -13.11
C ARG A 39 13.69 -3.21 -13.99
N PRO A 40 12.62 -4.03 -14.06
CA PRO A 40 12.56 -5.19 -14.94
C PRO A 40 12.57 -4.78 -16.43
N SER A 41 12.98 -5.72 -17.30
CA SER A 41 12.94 -5.53 -18.77
C SER A 41 11.53 -5.10 -19.24
N PRO A 42 11.42 -4.18 -20.22
CA PRO A 42 10.14 -3.82 -20.83
C PRO A 42 9.32 -5.03 -21.32
N GLU A 43 9.98 -6.08 -21.79
CA GLU A 43 9.35 -7.33 -22.28
C GLU A 43 8.60 -8.10 -21.19
N LYS A 44 8.92 -7.85 -19.92
CA LYS A 44 8.24 -8.46 -18.78
C LYS A 44 6.92 -7.78 -18.45
N TRP A 45 6.62 -6.63 -19.08
CA TRP A 45 5.36 -5.95 -18.84
C TRP A 45 4.18 -6.76 -19.40
N GLN A 46 3.15 -6.91 -18.58
CA GLN A 46 1.90 -7.57 -18.93
C GLN A 46 0.74 -6.72 -18.43
N LYS A 47 -0.31 -6.62 -19.24
CA LYS A 47 -1.54 -5.92 -18.86
C LYS A 47 -2.27 -6.73 -17.78
N LEU A 48 -2.71 -6.06 -16.72
CA LEU A 48 -3.58 -6.65 -15.72
C LEU A 48 -5.03 -6.60 -16.22
N GLU A 49 -5.64 -7.77 -16.42
CA GLU A 49 -7.02 -7.90 -16.90
C GLU A 49 -8.06 -7.74 -15.77
N ASN A 50 -7.67 -8.07 -14.53
CA ASN A 50 -8.55 -8.00 -13.38
C ASN A 50 -7.93 -7.18 -12.26
N SER A 51 -8.78 -6.53 -11.48
CA SER A 51 -8.35 -5.89 -10.24
C SER A 51 -8.05 -6.94 -9.18
N ARG A 52 -6.99 -6.71 -8.41
CA ARG A 52 -6.77 -7.46 -7.17
C ARG A 52 -7.69 -6.97 -6.06
N ASP A 53 -7.83 -7.76 -5.01
CA ASP A 53 -8.49 -7.30 -3.79
C ASP A 53 -7.58 -6.35 -3.00
N TYR A 54 -8.05 -5.13 -2.78
CA TYR A 54 -7.42 -4.12 -1.96
C TYR A 54 -7.97 -4.14 -0.53
N ARG A 55 -7.34 -3.36 0.37
CA ARG A 55 -7.76 -3.22 1.77
C ARG A 55 -9.26 -2.94 1.83
N ASN A 56 -9.93 -3.61 2.77
CA ASN A 56 -11.38 -3.55 3.00
C ASN A 56 -12.24 -4.12 1.85
N GLY A 57 -11.72 -5.09 1.07
CA GLY A 57 -12.48 -5.72 -0.02
C GLY A 57 -12.74 -4.80 -1.21
N ASN A 58 -11.94 -3.73 -1.34
CA ASN A 58 -12.07 -2.80 -2.44
C ASN A 58 -11.49 -3.39 -3.73
N GLN A 59 -12.11 -3.10 -4.86
CA GLN A 59 -11.61 -3.44 -6.19
C GLN A 59 -11.62 -2.19 -7.08
N LEU A 60 -10.66 -2.10 -7.99
CA LEU A 60 -10.63 -1.04 -8.98
C LEU A 60 -11.73 -1.23 -10.01
N ARG A 61 -12.38 -0.13 -10.38
CA ARG A 61 -13.23 -0.07 -11.58
C ARG A 61 -12.36 -0.16 -12.83
N GLU A 62 -12.96 -0.55 -13.95
CA GLU A 62 -12.26 -0.76 -15.23
C GLU A 62 -11.38 0.42 -15.64
N TYR A 63 -11.89 1.65 -15.58
CA TYR A 63 -11.12 2.84 -15.96
C TYR A 63 -9.96 3.15 -14.99
N GLN A 64 -10.08 2.76 -13.71
CA GLN A 64 -9.00 2.91 -12.73
C GLN A 64 -7.90 1.87 -12.97
N LEU A 65 -8.29 0.65 -13.33
CA LEU A 65 -7.38 -0.41 -13.72
C LEU A 65 -6.62 -0.04 -15.01
N GLU A 66 -7.29 0.53 -16.00
CA GLU A 66 -6.64 1.03 -17.22
C GLU A 66 -5.62 2.12 -16.90
N GLY A 67 -5.97 3.09 -16.04
CA GLY A 67 -5.02 4.11 -15.58
C GLY A 67 -3.80 3.53 -14.87
N MET A 68 -4.00 2.48 -14.06
CA MET A 68 -2.90 1.79 -13.37
C MET A 68 -2.01 1.00 -14.36
N ASN A 69 -2.61 0.31 -15.33
CA ASN A 69 -1.89 -0.36 -16.42
C ASN A 69 -1.05 0.64 -17.22
N TRP A 70 -1.59 1.83 -17.50
CA TRP A 70 -0.84 2.90 -18.17
C TRP A 70 0.37 3.36 -17.36
N LEU A 71 0.22 3.58 -16.05
CA LEU A 71 1.36 3.94 -15.19
C LEU A 71 2.43 2.85 -15.15
N LEU A 72 2.03 1.58 -15.05
CA LEU A 72 2.96 0.44 -15.11
C LEU A 72 3.68 0.40 -16.46
N PHE A 73 2.96 0.50 -17.57
CA PHE A 73 3.55 0.47 -18.90
C PHE A 73 4.65 1.53 -19.05
N ASN A 74 4.39 2.76 -18.63
CA ASN A 74 5.37 3.85 -18.65
C ASN A 74 6.57 3.58 -17.73
N TRP A 75 6.34 2.97 -16.56
CA TRP A 75 7.43 2.60 -15.66
C TRP A 75 8.33 1.50 -16.25
N TYR A 76 7.79 0.53 -16.99
CA TYR A 76 8.57 -0.52 -17.65
C TYR A 76 9.31 -0.04 -18.91
N ASN A 77 8.73 0.87 -19.70
CA ASN A 77 9.22 1.27 -21.03
C ASN A 77 10.07 2.55 -21.05
N ARG A 78 10.63 2.97 -19.90
CA ARG A 78 11.48 4.16 -19.80
C ARG A 78 12.95 3.85 -20.00
#